data_AF-A0A354XXF3-F1
#
_entry.id   AF-A0A354XXF3-F1
#
_cell.length_a   1.000
_cell.length_b   1.000
_cell.length_c   1.000
_cell.angle_alpha   90.00
_cell.angle_beta   90.00
_cell.angle_gamma   90.00
#
_symmetry.space_group_name_H-M   'P 1'
#
loop_
_entity.id
_entity.type
_entity.pdbx_description
1 polymer ?
#
loop_
_entity_poly.entity_id
_entity_poly.type
_entity_poly.pdbx_seq_one_letter_code
_entity_poly.pdbx_strand_id
1 'polypeptide(L)'
;MLPFKSIELKDKDIINSHLCKQNYRASDLCFTNLYSWGKKFDTQYATEGEWLFIRFRDNNNRNSYLKPVGGDNIKRAIETIIDDHQQFDTTFQIRGLTQEMINEIETAMPGAFDYKFNRSVSDYIYTTEKMINLTGKKLQSKRNHINRFKRENEWKYKSLTGNPALVKECKEMLDQWMQINLEEKDPSLVYDDFATTLMLENFEYLELKGG
;
A
#
# COMPACT_ATOMS: atom_id res chain seq x y z
N MET A 1 18.46 -13.43 14.48
CA MET A 1 18.02 -13.48 13.06
C MET A 1 16.51 -13.56 13.02
N LEU A 2 15.86 -12.59 12.37
CA LEU A 2 14.41 -12.50 12.31
C LEU A 2 13.84 -13.61 11.40
N PRO A 3 12.78 -14.34 11.81
CA PRO A 3 12.18 -15.37 10.99
C PRO A 3 11.26 -14.77 9.92
N PHE A 4 11.83 -14.06 8.95
CA PHE A 4 11.08 -13.52 7.82
C PHE A 4 10.41 -14.63 7.02
N LYS A 5 9.10 -14.49 6.81
CA LYS A 5 8.32 -15.35 5.92
C LYS A 5 7.52 -14.52 4.92
N SER A 6 7.24 -15.10 3.76
CA SER A 6 6.37 -14.47 2.76
C SER A 6 4.99 -14.17 3.37
N ILE A 7 4.45 -13.01 3.02
CA ILE A 7 3.12 -12.61 3.47
C ILE A 7 2.05 -13.50 2.82
N GLU A 8 1.13 -14.02 3.61
CA GLU A 8 -0.03 -14.78 3.14
C GLU A 8 -1.33 -14.12 3.58
N LEU A 9 -2.44 -14.45 2.90
CA LEU A 9 -3.76 -13.90 3.21
C LEU A 9 -4.16 -14.10 4.68
N LYS A 10 -3.83 -15.28 5.25
CA LYS A 10 -4.11 -15.63 6.65
C LYS A 10 -3.35 -14.79 7.66
N ASP A 11 -2.33 -14.05 7.23
CA ASP A 11 -1.52 -13.18 8.10
C ASP A 11 -2.15 -11.80 8.30
N LYS A 12 -3.34 -11.56 7.74
CA LYS A 12 -4.11 -10.31 7.86
C LYS A 12 -4.21 -9.82 9.30
N ASP A 13 -4.72 -10.67 10.18
CA ASP A 13 -5.07 -10.26 11.55
C ASP A 13 -3.82 -9.96 12.38
N ILE A 14 -2.77 -10.77 12.25
CA ILE A 14 -1.51 -10.53 12.96
C ILE A 14 -0.86 -9.23 12.50
N ILE A 15 -0.74 -8.98 11.19
CA ILE A 15 -0.13 -7.75 10.66
C ILE A 15 -0.97 -6.52 11.04
N ASN A 16 -2.30 -6.60 10.88
CA ASN A 16 -3.20 -5.49 11.24
C ASN A 16 -3.17 -5.17 12.74
N SER A 17 -2.93 -6.15 13.62
CA SER A 17 -2.78 -5.91 15.06
C SER A 17 -1.58 -5.01 15.42
N HIS A 18 -0.57 -4.94 14.54
CA HIS A 18 0.53 -3.98 14.66
C HIS A 18 0.23 -2.69 13.90
N LEU A 19 -0.26 -2.77 12.66
CA LEU A 19 -0.52 -1.60 11.82
C LEU A 19 -1.58 -0.66 12.42
N CYS A 20 -2.52 -1.16 13.23
CA CYS A 20 -3.53 -0.33 13.88
C CYS A 20 -2.99 0.54 15.03
N LYS A 21 -1.75 0.32 15.46
CA LYS A 21 -1.10 1.08 16.55
C LYS A 21 -0.39 2.36 16.07
N GLN A 22 -0.46 2.66 14.79
CA GLN A 22 0.16 3.83 14.18
C GLN A 22 -0.84 4.60 13.30
N ASN A 23 -0.52 5.84 12.95
CA ASN A 23 -1.36 6.69 12.10
C ASN A 23 -0.58 7.38 10.97
N TYR A 24 0.55 6.79 10.59
CA TYR A 24 1.28 7.17 9.39
C TYR A 24 0.40 6.92 8.17
N ARG A 25 0.03 8.00 7.49
CA ARG A 25 -0.88 7.97 6.34
C ARG A 25 -0.16 7.59 5.03
N ALA A 26 0.71 6.57 5.10
CA ALA A 26 1.40 6.01 3.95
C ALA A 26 0.59 4.83 3.40
N SER A 27 0.36 4.80 2.09
CA SER A 27 -0.44 3.76 1.42
C SER A 27 0.17 2.36 1.57
N ASP A 28 1.50 2.27 1.68
CA ASP A 28 2.23 1.03 1.91
C ASP A 28 1.96 0.38 3.27
N LEU A 29 1.41 1.12 4.25
CA LEU A 29 1.13 0.63 5.60
C LEU A 29 -0.32 0.15 5.80
N CYS A 30 -0.84 -0.58 4.82
CA CYS A 30 -2.06 -1.36 4.99
C CYS A 30 -1.88 -2.79 4.48
N PHE A 31 -2.47 -3.76 5.17
CA PHE A 31 -2.29 -5.18 4.84
C PHE A 31 -2.68 -5.51 3.39
N THR A 32 -3.79 -4.95 2.91
CA THR A 32 -4.26 -5.16 1.53
C THR A 32 -3.18 -4.80 0.51
N ASN A 33 -2.45 -3.70 0.69
CA ASN A 33 -1.39 -3.30 -0.22
C ASN A 33 -0.15 -4.19 -0.05
N LEU A 34 0.26 -4.47 1.18
CA LEU A 34 1.40 -5.36 1.45
C LEU A 34 1.21 -6.75 0.80
N TYR A 35 0.00 -7.28 0.90
CA TYR A 35 -0.35 -8.60 0.35
C TYR A 35 -0.52 -8.55 -1.18
N SER A 36 -1.30 -7.60 -1.70
CA SER A 36 -1.67 -7.60 -3.13
C SER A 36 -0.48 -7.35 -4.06
N TRP A 37 0.48 -6.53 -3.63
CA TRP A 37 1.75 -6.33 -4.35
C TRP A 37 2.87 -7.25 -3.87
N GLY A 38 2.59 -8.16 -2.93
CA GLY A 38 3.57 -9.08 -2.35
C GLY A 38 4.27 -9.95 -3.38
N LYS A 39 3.58 -10.35 -4.46
CA LYS A 39 4.19 -11.09 -5.58
C LYS A 39 5.23 -10.28 -6.35
N LYS A 40 4.99 -8.98 -6.54
CA LYS A 40 5.92 -8.09 -7.27
C LYS A 40 7.20 -7.85 -6.47
N PHE A 41 7.02 -7.61 -5.17
CA PHE A 41 8.09 -7.15 -4.30
C PHE A 41 8.62 -8.24 -3.37
N ASP A 42 8.23 -9.51 -3.53
CA ASP A 42 8.60 -10.59 -2.60
C ASP A 42 8.43 -10.15 -1.14
N THR A 43 7.26 -9.59 -0.82
CA THR A 43 7.01 -8.98 0.49
C THR A 43 7.01 -10.06 1.57
N GLN A 44 7.84 -9.84 2.59
CA GLN A 44 8.03 -10.71 3.72
C GLN A 44 7.82 -9.93 5.01
N TYR A 45 7.41 -10.64 6.06
CA TYR A 45 7.28 -10.06 7.38
C TYR A 45 7.83 -10.97 8.46
N ALA A 46 8.18 -10.36 9.59
CA ALA A 46 8.51 -11.03 10.84
C ALA A 46 7.92 -10.23 12.00
N THR A 47 7.63 -10.93 13.10
CA THR A 47 7.18 -10.31 14.35
C THR A 47 8.11 -10.72 15.49
N GLU A 48 8.51 -9.75 16.31
CA GLU A 48 9.26 -10.01 17.55
C GLU A 48 8.71 -9.12 18.67
N GLY A 49 8.06 -9.73 19.66
CA GLY A 49 7.34 -9.00 20.71
C GLY A 49 6.26 -8.09 20.10
N GLU A 50 6.38 -6.78 20.31
CA GLU A 50 5.43 -5.79 19.81
C GLU A 50 5.78 -5.26 18.41
N TRP A 51 6.91 -5.68 17.85
CA TRP A 51 7.41 -5.18 16.57
C TRP A 51 6.92 -6.00 15.39
N LEU A 52 6.48 -5.29 14.36
CA LEU A 52 6.32 -5.76 13.00
C LEU A 52 7.48 -5.26 12.15
N PHE A 53 8.15 -6.18 11.47
CA PHE A 53 9.18 -5.90 10.48
C PHE A 53 8.69 -6.32 9.10
N ILE A 54 8.84 -5.44 8.11
CA ILE A 54 8.50 -5.70 6.71
C ILE A 54 9.77 -5.55 5.88
N ARG A 55 10.08 -6.59 5.08
CA ARG A 55 11.17 -6.62 4.11
C ARG A 55 10.60 -6.91 2.73
N PHE A 56 11.16 -6.29 1.71
CA PHE A 56 10.72 -6.46 0.33
C PHE A 56 11.86 -6.16 -0.66
N ARG A 57 11.71 -6.64 -1.89
CA ARG A 57 12.55 -6.32 -3.05
C ARG A 57 12.08 -5.02 -3.68
N ASP A 58 12.95 -4.03 -3.78
CA ASP A 58 12.65 -2.81 -4.50
C ASP A 58 12.68 -3.01 -6.04
N ASN A 59 12.34 -1.98 -6.80
CA ASN A 59 12.35 -2.04 -8.28
C ASN A 59 13.74 -2.32 -8.89
N ASN A 60 14.82 -2.26 -8.09
CA ASN A 60 16.18 -2.62 -8.50
C ASN A 60 16.59 -4.00 -7.94
N ASN A 61 15.64 -4.80 -7.47
CA ASN A 61 15.82 -6.12 -6.87
C ASN A 61 16.66 -6.15 -5.58
N ARG A 62 16.78 -5.00 -4.88
CA ARG A 62 17.52 -4.90 -3.60
C ARG A 62 16.58 -5.14 -2.44
N ASN A 63 17.07 -5.78 -1.37
CA ASN A 63 16.31 -5.88 -0.13
C ASN A 63 16.21 -4.49 0.52
N SER A 64 14.99 -4.06 0.77
CA SER A 64 14.63 -2.84 1.46
C SER A 64 13.63 -3.16 2.57
N TYR A 65 13.50 -2.25 3.52
CA TYR A 65 12.58 -2.39 4.65
C TYR A 65 11.61 -1.22 4.68
N LEU A 66 10.42 -1.45 5.24
CA LEU A 66 9.63 -0.36 5.79
C LEU A 66 10.15 -0.04 7.19
N LYS A 67 9.82 1.15 7.71
CA LYS A 67 10.10 1.46 9.12
C LYS A 67 9.42 0.41 10.01
N PRO A 68 10.11 -0.16 11.01
CA PRO A 68 9.49 -1.04 11.99
C PRO A 68 8.29 -0.36 12.68
N VAL A 69 7.19 -1.08 12.83
CA VAL A 69 5.96 -0.61 13.47
C VAL A 69 5.75 -1.38 14.76
N GLY A 70 5.60 -0.71 15.90
CA GLY A 70 5.48 -1.40 17.18
C GLY A 70 5.93 -0.58 18.37
N GLY A 71 6.61 -1.25 19.30
CA GLY A 71 6.93 -0.77 20.64
C GLY A 71 7.84 0.46 20.72
N ASP A 72 8.40 0.69 21.91
CA ASP A 72 8.89 2.04 22.26
C ASP A 72 10.37 2.33 21.88
N ASN A 73 11.16 1.30 21.54
CA ASN A 73 12.58 1.44 21.23
C ASN A 73 12.88 1.28 19.73
N ILE A 74 12.56 2.32 18.96
CA ILE A 74 12.77 2.33 17.51
C ILE A 74 14.23 2.13 17.10
N LYS A 75 15.19 2.63 17.89
CA LYS A 75 16.62 2.43 17.64
C LYS A 75 16.96 0.94 17.62
N ARG A 76 16.55 0.20 18.65
CA ARG A 76 16.77 -1.26 18.71
C ARG A 76 16.10 -1.98 17.54
N ALA A 77 14.89 -1.58 17.17
CA ALA A 77 14.18 -2.19 16.04
C ALA A 77 14.90 -1.95 14.71
N ILE A 78 15.45 -0.74 14.50
CA ILE A 78 16.26 -0.42 13.31
C ILE A 78 17.59 -1.18 13.32
N GLU A 79 18.28 -1.25 14.46
CA GLU A 79 19.50 -2.07 14.60
C GLU A 79 19.23 -3.55 14.27
N THR A 80 18.04 -4.06 14.61
CA THR A 80 17.62 -5.44 14.30
C THR A 80 17.50 -5.69 12.79
N ILE A 81 16.91 -4.76 12.02
CA ILE A 81 16.82 -4.90 10.55
C ILE A 81 18.15 -4.57 9.85
N ILE A 82 19.02 -3.76 10.45
CA ILE A 82 20.40 -3.56 9.97
C ILE A 82 21.18 -4.88 10.10
N ASP A 83 21.07 -5.56 11.25
CA ASP A 83 21.69 -6.87 11.48
C ASP A 83 21.17 -7.92 10.49
N ASP A 84 19.85 -8.01 10.30
CA ASP A 84 19.26 -8.87 9.27
C ASP A 84 19.79 -8.55 7.87
N HIS A 85 20.01 -7.27 7.55
CA HIS A 85 20.49 -6.87 6.22
C HIS A 85 21.94 -7.25 5.94
N GLN A 86 22.76 -7.57 6.95
CA GLN A 86 24.17 -7.99 6.74
C GLN A 86 24.29 -9.26 5.88
N GLN A 87 23.21 -10.04 5.75
CA GLN A 87 23.17 -11.21 4.85
C GLN A 87 23.09 -10.85 3.36
N PHE A 88 22.92 -9.56 3.01
CA PHE A 88 22.76 -9.08 1.64
C PHE A 88 23.89 -8.16 1.21
N ASP A 89 24.40 -8.37 0.00
CA ASP A 89 25.46 -7.55 -0.61
C ASP A 89 24.91 -6.26 -1.26
N THR A 90 24.05 -5.53 -0.54
CA THR A 90 23.44 -4.28 -1.01
C THR A 90 23.43 -3.23 0.09
N THR A 91 23.32 -1.95 -0.27
CA THR A 91 23.17 -0.88 0.72
C THR A 91 21.85 -1.01 1.49
N PHE A 92 21.91 -0.98 2.83
CA PHE A 92 20.72 -0.94 3.69
C PHE A 92 19.86 0.29 3.39
N GLN A 93 18.54 0.08 3.23
CA GLN A 93 17.59 1.15 2.94
C GLN A 93 16.25 0.92 3.65
N ILE A 94 15.74 1.99 4.25
CA ILE A 94 14.34 2.09 4.69
C ILE A 94 13.59 2.97 3.68
N ARG A 95 12.43 2.50 3.22
CA ARG A 95 11.60 3.14 2.19
C ARG A 95 10.22 3.48 2.76
N GLY A 96 9.49 4.34 2.03
CA GLY A 96 8.12 4.74 2.41
C GLY A 96 8.06 5.65 3.65
N LEU A 97 9.16 6.33 3.99
CA LEU A 97 9.21 7.19 5.17
C LEU A 97 8.38 8.47 4.97
N THR A 98 7.48 8.74 5.91
CA THR A 98 6.86 10.06 6.06
C THR A 98 7.80 10.99 6.83
N GLN A 99 7.52 12.30 6.82
CA GLN A 99 8.30 13.26 7.61
C GLN A 99 8.25 12.95 9.12
N GLU A 100 7.10 12.46 9.61
CA GLU A 100 6.94 12.05 11.01
C GLU A 100 7.88 10.89 11.35
N MET A 101 7.94 9.87 10.50
CA MET A 101 8.87 8.75 10.67
C MET A 101 10.33 9.19 10.66
N ILE A 102 10.71 10.11 9.77
CA ILE A 102 12.07 10.67 9.71
C ILE A 102 12.41 11.34 11.04
N ASN A 103 11.50 12.15 11.58
CA ASN A 103 11.72 12.85 12.85
C ASN A 103 11.91 11.87 14.02
N GLU A 104 11.16 10.77 14.07
CA GLU A 104 11.34 9.72 15.07
C GLU A 104 12.71 9.04 14.96
N ILE A 105 13.14 8.72 13.73
CA ILE A 105 14.42 8.08 13.46
C ILE A 105 15.56 9.01 13.86
N GLU A 106 15.52 10.29 13.45
CA GLU A 106 16.55 11.26 13.82
C GLU A 106 16.60 11.55 15.32
N THR A 107 15.46 11.50 16.01
CA THR A 107 15.43 11.63 17.48
C THR A 107 16.14 10.45 18.16
N ALA A 108 15.94 9.23 17.65
CA ALA A 108 16.49 8.02 18.25
C ALA A 108 17.93 7.71 17.80
N MET A 109 18.31 8.12 16.59
CA MET A 109 19.60 7.83 15.94
C MET A 109 20.12 9.05 15.16
N PRO A 110 20.51 10.15 15.84
CA PRO A 110 20.86 11.40 15.18
C PRO A 110 22.00 11.24 14.17
N GLY A 111 21.78 11.67 12.93
CA GLY A 111 22.80 11.65 11.87
C GLY A 111 23.21 10.26 11.40
N ALA A 112 22.44 9.22 11.72
CA ALA A 112 22.74 7.85 11.29
C ALA A 112 22.38 7.55 9.83
N PHE A 113 21.50 8.36 9.22
CA PHE A 113 20.96 8.12 7.88
C PHE A 113 20.98 9.38 6.99
N ASP A 114 21.19 9.16 5.70
CA ASP A 114 20.93 10.15 4.65
C ASP A 114 19.51 9.99 4.10
N TYR A 115 18.74 11.09 4.03
CA TYR A 115 17.37 11.08 3.49
C TYR A 115 17.34 11.57 2.04
N LYS A 116 16.72 10.78 1.16
CA LYS A 116 16.52 11.12 -0.26
C LYS A 116 15.05 11.14 -0.59
N PHE A 117 14.53 12.33 -0.89
CA PHE A 117 13.15 12.50 -1.33
C PHE A 117 12.96 12.00 -2.77
N ASN A 118 11.90 11.22 -3.00
CA ASN A 118 11.49 10.83 -4.35
C ASN A 118 10.02 11.23 -4.59
N ARG A 119 9.82 12.20 -5.47
CA ARG A 119 8.48 12.72 -5.78
C ARG A 119 7.60 11.72 -6.53
N SER A 120 8.18 10.82 -7.33
CA SER A 120 7.40 9.92 -8.19
C SER A 120 6.61 8.86 -7.42
N VAL A 121 6.95 8.65 -6.14
CA VAL A 121 6.32 7.66 -5.25
C VAL A 121 5.61 8.33 -4.07
N SER A 122 5.33 9.63 -4.16
CA SER A 122 4.61 10.35 -3.09
C SER A 122 3.11 10.08 -3.14
N ASP A 123 2.53 9.76 -1.99
CA ASP A 123 1.08 9.63 -1.83
C ASP A 123 0.36 10.98 -1.97
N TYR A 124 -0.83 10.94 -2.58
CA TYR A 124 -1.73 12.09 -2.68
C TYR A 124 -2.80 11.99 -1.60
N ILE A 125 -2.71 12.84 -0.58
CA ILE A 125 -3.65 12.87 0.54
C ILE A 125 -4.69 13.99 0.34
N TYR A 126 -5.97 13.62 0.39
CA TYR A 126 -7.10 14.54 0.33
C TYR A 126 -7.96 14.39 1.58
N THR A 127 -8.64 15.47 1.99
CA THR A 127 -9.68 15.35 3.01
C THR A 127 -10.95 14.77 2.41
N THR A 128 -11.58 13.84 3.13
CA THR A 128 -12.84 13.22 2.71
C THR A 128 -13.93 14.26 2.43
N GLU A 129 -14.07 15.26 3.31
CA GLU A 129 -15.02 16.37 3.14
C GLU A 129 -14.86 17.08 1.78
N LYS A 130 -13.62 17.36 1.37
CA LYS A 130 -13.34 18.05 0.11
C LYS A 130 -13.67 17.17 -1.09
N MET A 131 -13.46 15.86 -1.01
CA MET A 131 -13.77 14.92 -2.09
C MET A 131 -15.27 14.61 -2.19
N ILE A 132 -16.01 14.63 -1.07
CA ILE A 132 -17.47 14.48 -1.05
C ILE A 132 -18.15 15.72 -1.62
N ASN A 133 -17.82 16.90 -1.08
CA ASN A 133 -18.55 18.14 -1.40
C ASN A 133 -18.03 18.81 -2.67
N LEU A 134 -16.81 18.48 -3.07
CA LEU A 134 -16.10 19.08 -4.19
C LEU A 134 -16.12 20.61 -4.14
N THR A 135 -16.02 21.24 -2.98
CA THR A 135 -16.21 22.69 -2.81
C THR A 135 -15.05 23.53 -3.36
N GLY A 136 -15.35 24.79 -3.70
CA GLY A 136 -14.36 25.78 -4.13
C GLY A 136 -14.10 25.86 -5.64
N LYS A 137 -13.45 26.95 -6.06
CA LYS A 137 -13.19 27.27 -7.49
C LYS A 137 -12.29 26.23 -8.17
N LYS A 138 -11.28 25.72 -7.47
CA LYS A 138 -10.33 24.72 -8.02
C LYS A 138 -10.99 23.40 -8.42
N LEU A 139 -12.14 23.05 -7.84
CA LEU A 139 -12.87 21.81 -8.12
C LEU A 139 -14.09 22.02 -9.03
N GLN A 140 -14.30 23.24 -9.55
CA GLN A 140 -15.42 23.55 -10.45
C GLN A 140 -15.42 22.66 -11.69
N SER A 141 -14.25 22.38 -12.28
CA SER A 141 -14.13 21.48 -13.44
C SER A 141 -14.61 20.06 -13.11
N LYS A 142 -14.29 19.53 -11.93
CA LYS A 142 -14.75 18.22 -11.48
C LYS A 142 -16.27 18.17 -11.31
N ARG A 143 -16.88 19.21 -10.72
CA ARG A 143 -18.35 19.35 -10.65
C ARG A 143 -18.97 19.41 -12.05
N ASN A 144 -18.36 20.15 -12.98
CA ASN A 144 -18.84 20.23 -14.36
C ASN A 144 -18.83 18.87 -15.06
N HIS A 145 -17.76 18.07 -14.88
CA HIS A 145 -17.69 16.70 -15.42
C HIS A 145 -18.81 15.81 -14.86
N ILE A 146 -19.04 15.84 -13.54
CA ILE A 146 -20.10 15.06 -12.89
C ILE A 146 -21.48 15.50 -13.40
N ASN A 147 -21.74 16.80 -13.46
CA ASN A 147 -23.03 17.33 -13.94
C ASN A 147 -23.29 16.93 -15.39
N ARG A 148 -22.25 16.95 -16.24
CA ARG A 148 -22.33 16.46 -17.61
C ARG A 148 -22.66 14.97 -17.65
N PHE A 149 -21.91 14.15 -16.92
CA PHE A 149 -22.13 12.71 -16.85
C PHE A 149 -23.56 12.36 -16.40
N LYS A 150 -24.06 13.01 -15.34
CA LYS A 150 -25.42 12.80 -14.81
C LYS A 150 -26.52 13.19 -15.79
N ARG A 151 -26.30 14.19 -16.64
CA ARG A 151 -27.27 14.66 -17.64
C ARG A 151 -27.31 13.76 -18.87
N GLU A 152 -26.17 13.20 -19.26
CA GLU A 152 -25.99 12.51 -20.54
C GLU A 152 -26.09 10.98 -20.43
N ASN A 153 -26.23 10.43 -19.23
CA ASN A 153 -26.25 8.98 -19.00
C ASN A 153 -27.32 8.59 -17.98
N GLU A 154 -27.94 7.44 -18.19
CA GLU A 154 -28.66 6.74 -17.12
C GLU A 154 -27.65 6.00 -16.25
N TRP A 155 -27.65 6.27 -14.95
CA TRP A 155 -26.63 5.74 -14.05
C TRP A 155 -27.21 5.36 -12.68
N LYS A 156 -26.58 4.38 -12.05
CA LYS A 156 -26.84 3.99 -10.67
C LYS A 156 -25.54 3.54 -10.01
N TYR A 157 -25.25 4.09 -8.84
CA TYR A 157 -24.19 3.59 -7.98
C TYR A 157 -24.67 2.33 -7.25
N LYS A 158 -23.82 1.30 -7.18
CA LYS A 158 -24.09 0.07 -6.42
C LYS A 158 -22.86 -0.27 -5.60
N SER A 159 -23.02 -0.49 -4.30
CA SER A 159 -21.91 -0.96 -3.48
C SER A 159 -21.56 -2.41 -3.80
N LEU A 160 -20.26 -2.71 -3.82
CA LEU A 160 -19.70 -4.06 -3.89
C LEU A 160 -19.80 -4.79 -2.54
N THR A 161 -19.83 -4.06 -1.43
CA THR A 161 -19.88 -4.64 -0.08
C THR A 161 -21.17 -5.45 0.11
N GLY A 162 -21.02 -6.74 0.44
CA GLY A 162 -22.13 -7.66 0.56
C GLY A 162 -22.78 -8.09 -0.77
N ASN A 163 -22.11 -7.85 -1.90
CA ASN A 163 -22.63 -8.16 -3.23
C ASN A 163 -21.61 -8.94 -4.08
N PRO A 164 -21.41 -10.25 -3.82
CA PRO A 164 -20.41 -11.05 -4.51
C PRO A 164 -20.66 -11.20 -6.02
N ALA A 165 -21.92 -11.14 -6.47
CA ALA A 165 -22.24 -11.16 -7.90
C ALA A 165 -21.68 -9.93 -8.61
N LEU A 166 -21.84 -8.74 -8.01
CA LEU A 166 -21.32 -7.50 -8.58
C LEU A 166 -19.79 -7.44 -8.52
N VAL A 167 -19.17 -7.99 -7.48
CA VAL A 167 -17.70 -8.16 -7.42
C VAL A 167 -17.20 -9.00 -8.60
N LYS A 168 -17.90 -10.09 -8.92
CA LYS A 168 -17.59 -10.92 -10.09
C LYS A 168 -17.75 -10.14 -11.40
N GLU A 169 -18.83 -9.37 -11.57
CA GLU A 169 -19.01 -8.50 -12.74
C GLU A 169 -17.86 -7.48 -12.88
N CYS A 170 -17.36 -6.91 -11.78
CA CYS A 170 -16.19 -6.03 -11.80
C CYS A 170 -14.90 -6.76 -12.21
N LYS A 171 -14.72 -8.02 -11.80
CA LYS A 171 -13.59 -8.83 -12.24
C LYS A 171 -13.67 -9.15 -13.74
N GLU A 172 -14.86 -9.48 -14.25
CA GLU A 172 -15.07 -9.68 -15.70
C GLU A 172 -14.80 -8.40 -16.49
N MET A 173 -15.16 -7.23 -15.95
CA MET A 173 -14.82 -5.93 -16.54
C MET A 173 -13.30 -5.68 -16.56
N LEU A 174 -12.59 -6.01 -15.48
CA LEU A 174 -11.12 -5.93 -15.43
C LEU A 174 -10.50 -6.82 -16.50
N ASP A 175 -10.97 -8.07 -16.64
CA ASP A 175 -10.46 -9.01 -17.64
C ASP A 175 -10.65 -8.46 -19.06
N GLN A 176 -11.83 -7.93 -19.38
CA GLN A 176 -12.09 -7.30 -20.67
C GLN A 176 -11.21 -6.07 -20.90
N TRP A 177 -11.01 -5.25 -19.87
CA TRP A 177 -10.14 -4.07 -19.96
C TRP A 177 -8.69 -4.47 -20.23
N MET A 178 -8.18 -5.52 -19.57
CA MET A 178 -6.85 -6.07 -19.84
C MET A 178 -6.72 -6.63 -21.25
N GLN A 179 -7.77 -7.28 -21.79
CA GLN A 179 -7.79 -7.78 -23.17
C GLN A 179 -7.73 -6.64 -24.21
N ILE A 180 -8.44 -5.54 -23.96
CA ILE A 180 -8.44 -4.37 -24.87
C ILE A 180 -7.07 -3.68 -24.85
N ASN A 181 -6.37 -3.70 -23.72
CA ASN A 181 -5.08 -3.03 -23.55
C ASN A 181 -3.88 -4.00 -23.61
N LEU A 182 -4.03 -5.18 -24.22
CA LEU A 182 -2.95 -6.19 -24.31
C LEU A 182 -1.65 -5.68 -24.93
N GLU A 183 -1.75 -4.74 -25.87
CA GLU A 183 -0.58 -4.17 -26.56
C GLU A 183 0.11 -3.06 -25.75
N GLU A 184 -0.45 -2.66 -24.61
CA GLU A 184 0.15 -1.66 -23.73
C GLU A 184 1.49 -2.18 -23.18
N LYS A 185 2.54 -1.41 -23.42
CA LYS A 185 3.92 -1.83 -23.12
C LYS A 185 4.34 -1.59 -21.67
N ASP A 186 3.44 -1.12 -20.81
CA ASP A 186 3.77 -0.85 -19.42
C ASP A 186 3.88 -2.17 -18.63
N PRO A 187 5.09 -2.63 -18.25
CA PRO A 187 5.24 -3.89 -17.55
C PRO A 187 4.62 -3.85 -16.14
N SER A 188 4.31 -2.65 -15.61
CA SER A 188 3.66 -2.51 -14.31
C SER A 188 2.20 -2.96 -14.34
N LEU A 189 1.54 -2.91 -15.50
CA LEU A 189 0.13 -3.25 -15.65
C LEU A 189 -0.17 -4.71 -15.25
N VAL A 190 0.76 -5.63 -15.51
CA VAL A 190 0.64 -7.04 -15.11
C VAL A 190 0.54 -7.19 -13.59
N TYR A 191 1.26 -6.35 -12.85
CA TYR A 191 1.21 -6.39 -11.39
C TYR A 191 -0.03 -5.69 -10.83
N ASP A 192 -0.51 -4.64 -11.50
CA ASP A 192 -1.76 -3.97 -11.12
C ASP A 192 -2.98 -4.86 -11.39
N ASP A 193 -3.00 -5.60 -12.51
CA ASP A 193 -4.00 -6.64 -12.79
C ASP A 193 -3.96 -7.75 -11.74
N PHE A 194 -2.77 -8.26 -11.43
CA PHE A 194 -2.61 -9.30 -10.40
C PHE A 194 -3.09 -8.82 -9.02
N ALA A 195 -2.69 -7.63 -8.60
CA ALA A 195 -3.09 -7.04 -7.32
C ALA A 195 -4.61 -6.80 -7.27
N THR A 196 -5.19 -6.22 -8.31
CA THR A 196 -6.63 -5.93 -8.39
C THR A 196 -7.45 -7.22 -8.42
N THR A 197 -6.98 -8.24 -9.14
CA THR A 197 -7.58 -9.57 -9.15
C THR A 197 -7.62 -10.18 -7.76
N LEU A 198 -6.49 -10.17 -7.03
CA LEU A 198 -6.44 -10.65 -5.64
C LEU A 198 -7.42 -9.90 -4.74
N MET A 199 -7.52 -8.58 -4.89
CA MET A 199 -8.45 -7.77 -4.10
C MET A 199 -9.92 -8.13 -4.39
N LEU A 200 -10.29 -8.34 -5.66
CA LEU A 200 -11.66 -8.69 -6.04
C LEU A 200 -12.01 -10.12 -5.60
N GLU A 201 -11.12 -11.08 -5.80
CA GLU A 201 -11.32 -12.48 -5.39
C GLU A 201 -11.44 -12.64 -3.87
N ASN A 202 -10.80 -11.76 -3.10
CA ASN A 202 -10.78 -11.79 -1.64
C ASN A 202 -11.49 -10.58 -1.01
N PHE A 203 -12.40 -9.94 -1.76
CA PHE A 203 -12.97 -8.63 -1.40
C PHE A 203 -13.61 -8.60 0.00
N GLU A 204 -14.41 -9.62 0.32
CA GLU A 204 -15.10 -9.74 1.60
C GLU A 204 -14.11 -10.04 2.74
N TYR A 205 -13.20 -10.99 2.52
CA TYR A 205 -12.19 -11.36 3.52
C TYR A 205 -11.26 -10.18 3.86
N LEU A 206 -10.88 -9.40 2.85
CA LEU A 206 -10.06 -8.19 3.00
C LEU A 206 -10.86 -6.99 3.55
N GLU A 207 -12.18 -7.14 3.76
CA GLU A 207 -13.10 -6.11 4.25
C GLU A 207 -13.07 -4.83 3.40
N LEU A 208 -12.90 -5.00 2.09
CA LEU A 208 -12.83 -3.88 1.15
C LEU A 208 -14.19 -3.21 0.99
N LYS A 209 -14.13 -1.93 0.63
CA LYS A 209 -15.31 -1.11 0.32
C LYS A 209 -15.10 -0.49 -1.06
N GLY A 210 -16.13 -0.56 -1.88
CA GLY A 210 -16.12 -0.10 -3.27
C GLY A 210 -17.51 -0.10 -3.88
N GLY A 211 -17.62 0.42 -5.10
CA GLY A 211 -18.85 0.50 -5.90
C GLY A 211 -18.68 1.35 -7.14
#